data_AF-A0A378AJ78-F1
#
_entry.id   AF-A0A378AJ78-F1
#
_cell.length_a   1.000
_cell.length_b   1.000
_cell.length_c   1.000
_cell.angle_alpha   90.00
_cell.angle_beta   90.00
_cell.angle_gamma   90.00
#
_symmetry.space_group_name_H-M   'P 1'
#
loop_
_entity.id
_entity.type
_entity.pdbx_description
1 polymer ?
#
loop_
_entity_poly.entity_id
_entity_poly.type
_entity_poly.pdbx_seq_one_letter_code
_entity_poly.pdbx_strand_id
1 'polypeptide(L)'
;MGTVLIGDMGMPAGGRFNGGHASHQTGLDVDIFLQLPQTRWTSSQLLKPQALDLVASDGKHVVPSLWSPQISQLIKLAAEIAKLPASSSTGD
;
A
#
# COMPACT_ATOMS: atom_id res chain seq x y z
N MET A 1 -0.74 7.41 -14.59
CA MET A 1 -0.77 6.39 -13.51
C MET A 1 -2.21 6.22 -13.06
N GLY A 2 -2.61 5.02 -12.61
CA GLY A 2 -3.95 4.78 -12.06
C GLY A 2 -4.12 5.36 -10.65
N THR A 3 -5.24 5.05 -10.00
CA THR A 3 -5.51 5.45 -8.61
C THR A 3 -4.84 4.51 -7.61
N VAL A 4 -4.21 5.05 -6.57
CA VAL A 4 -3.65 4.27 -5.45
C VAL A 4 -4.76 3.81 -4.51
N LEU A 5 -4.69 2.55 -4.08
CA LEU A 5 -5.63 1.95 -3.12
C LEU A 5 -4.93 1.81 -1.75
N ILE A 6 -5.45 2.51 -0.75
CA ILE A 6 -4.92 2.54 0.62
C ILE A 6 -5.64 1.49 1.47
N GLY A 7 -4.87 0.65 2.14
CA GLY A 7 -5.32 -0.33 3.12
C GLY A 7 -5.21 0.21 4.55
N ASP A 8 -4.76 -0.65 5.46
CA ASP A 8 -4.67 -0.32 6.88
C ASP A 8 -3.57 0.73 7.14
N MET A 9 -3.85 1.69 8.03
CA MET A 9 -2.87 2.68 8.52
C MET A 9 -2.65 2.52 10.02
N GLY A 10 -3.69 2.76 10.81
CA GLY A 10 -3.68 2.58 12.26
C GLY A 10 -5.07 2.88 12.82
N MET A 11 -5.35 2.41 14.04
CA MET A 11 -6.56 2.81 14.76
C MET A 11 -6.49 4.31 15.14
N PRO A 12 -7.63 4.97 15.47
CA PRO A 12 -7.67 6.41 15.76
C PRO A 12 -6.65 6.91 16.80
N ALA A 13 -6.22 6.07 17.75
CA ALA A 13 -5.20 6.37 18.75
C ALA A 13 -3.99 5.41 18.69
N GLY A 14 -3.81 4.71 17.56
CA GLY A 14 -2.79 3.68 17.42
C GLY A 14 -3.06 2.44 18.28
N GLY A 15 -2.00 1.76 18.72
CA GLY A 15 -2.08 0.51 19.48
C GLY A 15 -2.24 -0.74 18.62
N ARG A 16 -2.18 -1.91 19.27
CA ARG A 16 -2.19 -3.21 18.57
C ARG A 16 -3.55 -3.49 17.93
N PHE A 17 -3.54 -3.91 16.66
CA PHE A 17 -4.72 -4.51 16.04
C PHE A 17 -5.07 -5.86 16.68
N ASN A 18 -6.35 -6.24 16.58
CA ASN A 18 -6.85 -7.56 16.99
C ASN A 18 -6.75 -8.62 15.85
N GLY A 19 -5.85 -8.36 14.88
CA GLY A 19 -5.63 -9.14 13.65
C GLY A 19 -5.00 -8.25 12.56
N GLY A 20 -4.14 -8.79 11.69
CA GLY A 20 -3.39 -8.02 10.69
C GLY A 20 -1.92 -7.77 11.09
N HIS A 21 -1.31 -6.73 10.50
CA HIS A 21 0.11 -6.42 10.72
C HIS A 21 0.37 -5.85 12.12
N ALA A 22 1.41 -6.36 12.79
CA ALA A 22 1.69 -6.01 14.19
C ALA A 22 2.25 -4.59 14.39
N SER A 23 2.76 -3.93 13.34
CA SER A 23 3.52 -2.67 13.45
C SER A 23 2.66 -1.41 13.54
N HIS A 24 1.44 -1.41 12.98
CA HIS A 24 0.53 -0.27 12.75
C HIS A 24 0.01 0.45 14.02
N GLN A 25 0.88 0.68 14.99
CA GLN A 25 0.57 1.12 16.34
C GLN A 25 0.81 2.62 16.53
N THR A 26 1.63 3.25 15.68
CA THR A 26 2.12 4.62 15.87
C THR A 26 1.59 5.60 14.81
N GLY A 27 0.84 5.12 13.83
CA GLY A 27 0.37 5.93 12.70
C GLY A 27 1.45 6.22 11.65
N LEU A 28 2.55 5.45 11.66
CA LEU A 28 3.66 5.60 10.71
C LEU A 28 3.72 4.48 9.66
N ASP A 29 2.82 3.50 9.74
CA ASP A 29 2.70 2.39 8.80
C ASP A 29 1.45 2.55 7.94
N VAL A 30 1.53 2.18 6.66
CA VAL A 30 0.40 2.14 5.74
C VAL A 30 0.55 0.99 4.76
N ASP A 31 -0.50 0.19 4.61
CA ASP A 31 -0.58 -0.82 3.56
C ASP A 31 -1.12 -0.19 2.27
N ILE A 32 -0.48 -0.51 1.15
CA ILE A 32 -0.90 -0.07 -0.18
C ILE A 32 -1.11 -1.30 -1.04
N PHE A 33 -2.29 -1.44 -1.62
CA PHE A 33 -2.57 -2.51 -2.57
C PHE A 33 -1.74 -2.32 -3.84
N LEU A 34 -1.10 -3.40 -4.31
CA LEU A 34 -0.34 -3.41 -5.57
C LEU A 34 -1.26 -3.56 -6.79
N GLN A 35 -2.31 -2.73 -6.85
CA GLN A 35 -3.24 -2.60 -7.96
C GLN A 35 -3.48 -1.11 -8.24
N LEU A 36 -3.44 -0.72 -9.51
CA LEU A 36 -3.61 0.67 -9.96
C LEU A 36 -4.80 0.78 -10.92
N PRO A 37 -6.05 0.71 -10.42
CA PRO A 37 -7.23 0.82 -11.26
C PRO A 37 -7.26 2.14 -12.03
N GLN A 38 -7.64 2.08 -13.31
CA GLN A 38 -7.77 3.26 -14.17
C GLN A 38 -9.09 4.00 -13.96
N THR A 39 -10.05 3.35 -13.31
CA THR A 39 -11.33 3.93 -12.91
C THR A 39 -11.48 3.75 -11.40
N ARG A 40 -11.97 4.79 -10.72
CA ARG A 40 -12.17 4.73 -9.28
C ARG A 40 -13.10 3.57 -8.92
N TRP A 41 -12.68 2.75 -7.96
CA TRP A 41 -13.52 1.69 -7.44
C TRP A 41 -14.76 2.26 -6.76
N THR A 42 -15.86 1.52 -6.89
CA THR A 42 -17.11 1.79 -6.17
C THR A 42 -16.93 1.55 -4.67
N SER A 43 -17.82 2.12 -3.86
CA SER A 43 -17.79 1.92 -2.40
C SER A 43 -17.90 0.44 -2.00
N SER A 44 -18.65 -0.37 -2.75
CA SER A 44 -18.77 -1.81 -2.47
C SER A 44 -17.48 -2.57 -2.74
N GLN A 45 -16.77 -2.24 -3.84
CA GLN A 45 -15.45 -2.78 -4.14
C GLN A 45 -14.41 -2.38 -3.10
N LEU A 46 -14.46 -1.14 -2.61
CA LEU A 46 -13.56 -0.66 -1.54
C LEU A 46 -13.86 -1.29 -0.17
N LEU A 47 -15.13 -1.59 0.12
CA LEU A 47 -15.53 -2.23 1.39
C LEU A 47 -15.13 -3.71 1.44
N LYS A 48 -15.06 -4.37 0.28
CA LYS A 48 -14.65 -5.77 0.14
C LYS A 48 -13.63 -5.89 -1.00
N PRO A 49 -12.40 -5.40 -0.80
CA PRO A 49 -11.40 -5.40 -1.84
C PRO A 49 -11.02 -6.83 -2.21
N GLN A 50 -10.93 -7.11 -3.50
CA GLN A 50 -10.44 -8.39 -3.98
C GLN A 50 -8.92 -8.35 -4.08
N ALA A 51 -8.25 -9.09 -3.21
CA ALA A 51 -6.81 -9.25 -3.27
C ALA A 51 -6.41 -9.97 -4.56
N LEU A 52 -5.35 -9.46 -5.19
CA LEU A 52 -4.70 -10.09 -6.33
C LEU A 52 -3.34 -10.58 -5.82
N ASP A 53 -3.18 -11.89 -5.70
CA ASP A 53 -1.90 -12.47 -5.32
C ASP A 53 -0.91 -12.34 -6.48
N LEU A 54 0.14 -11.55 -6.26
CA LEU A 54 1.17 -11.30 -7.26
C LEU A 54 2.29 -12.34 -7.20
N VAL A 55 2.33 -13.19 -6.18
CA VAL A 55 3.37 -14.20 -5.99
C VAL A 55 2.89 -15.53 -6.58
N ALA A 56 3.77 -16.22 -7.28
CA ALA A 56 3.47 -17.55 -7.79
C ALA A 56 3.24 -18.52 -6.63
N SER A 57 2.49 -19.60 -6.88
CA SER A 57 2.14 -20.58 -5.84
C SER A 57 3.35 -21.28 -5.20
N ASP A 58 4.51 -21.26 -5.84
CA ASP A 58 5.76 -21.79 -5.29
C ASP A 58 6.52 -20.79 -4.40
N GLY A 59 6.08 -19.54 -4.34
CA GLY A 59 6.66 -18.47 -3.53
C GLY A 59 7.98 -17.90 -4.05
N LYS A 60 8.46 -18.28 -5.24
CA LYS A 60 9.83 -17.96 -5.70
C LYS A 60 9.92 -16.77 -6.64
N HIS A 61 8.82 -16.40 -7.27
CA HIS A 61 8.79 -15.31 -8.22
C HIS A 61 7.39 -14.69 -8.29
N VAL A 62 7.30 -13.52 -8.92
CA VAL A 62 6.01 -12.89 -9.23
C VAL A 62 5.33 -13.63 -10.39
N VAL A 63 4.00 -13.52 -10.49
CA VAL A 63 3.23 -13.99 -11.65
C VAL A 63 3.42 -12.97 -12.79
N PRO A 64 4.11 -13.32 -13.90
CA PRO A 64 4.50 -12.33 -14.92
C PRO A 64 3.33 -11.62 -15.61
N SER A 65 2.17 -12.27 -15.71
CA SER A 65 0.96 -11.69 -16.31
C SER A 65 0.24 -10.69 -15.38
N LEU A 66 0.53 -10.72 -14.08
CA LEU A 66 -0.07 -9.83 -13.08
C LEU A 66 0.90 -8.69 -12.69
N TRP A 67 2.19 -8.91 -12.84
CA TRP A 67 3.21 -7.88 -12.59
C TRP A 67 3.30 -6.89 -13.75
N SER A 68 3.28 -5.60 -13.43
CA SER A 68 3.38 -4.54 -14.44
C SER A 68 4.44 -3.49 -14.09
N PRO A 69 4.98 -2.75 -15.09
CA PRO A 69 5.93 -1.66 -14.84
C PRO A 69 5.39 -0.59 -13.90
N GLN A 70 4.07 -0.34 -13.89
CA GLN A 70 3.45 0.64 -13.02
C GLN A 70 3.51 0.23 -11.55
N ILE A 71 3.41 -1.07 -11.24
CA ILE A 71 3.58 -1.60 -9.88
C ILE A 71 5.03 -1.36 -9.41
N SER A 72 6.02 -1.67 -10.25
CA SER A 72 7.43 -1.40 -9.93
C SER A 72 7.70 0.09 -9.72
N GLN A 73 7.10 0.95 -10.54
CA GLN A 73 7.24 2.40 -10.42
C GLN A 73 6.62 2.94 -9.13
N LEU A 74 5.45 2.41 -8.71
CA LEU A 74 4.82 2.78 -7.45
C LEU A 74 5.73 2.48 -6.25
N ILE A 75 6.28 1.26 -6.19
CA ILE A 75 7.19 0.83 -5.12
C ILE A 75 8.44 1.71 -5.11
N LYS A 76 9.01 1.98 -6.29
CA LYS A 76 10.20 2.84 -6.42
C LYS A 76 9.93 4.25 -5.90
N LEU A 77 8.82 4.87 -6.28
CA LEU A 77 8.45 6.22 -5.82
C LEU A 77 8.27 6.27 -4.30
N ALA A 78 7.58 5.30 -3.72
CA ALA A 78 7.41 5.20 -2.27
C ALA A 78 8.76 5.06 -1.54
N ALA A 79 9.66 4.23 -2.08
CA ALA A 79 10.99 4.02 -1.52
C ALA A 79 11.91 5.23 -1.67
N GLU A 80 11.77 6.04 -2.72
CA GLU A 80 12.52 7.28 -2.89
C GLU A 80 12.07 8.36 -1.91
N ILE A 81 10.76 8.50 -1.67
CA ILE A 81 10.22 9.44 -0.67
C ILE A 81 10.70 9.06 0.73
N ALA A 82 10.68 7.77 1.09
CA ALA A 82 11.14 7.31 2.40
C ALA A 82 12.63 7.58 2.68
N LYS A 83 13.44 7.79 1.63
CA LYS A 83 14.86 8.15 1.76
C LYS A 83 15.10 9.64 1.94
N LEU A 84 14.11 10.48 1.65
CA LEU A 84 14.25 11.91 1.87
C LEU A 84 14.20 12.18 3.38
N PRO A 85 15.11 13.01 3.92
CA PRO A 85 14.99 13.47 5.30
C PRO A 85 13.64 14.16 5.45
N ALA A 86 12.96 13.93 6.58
CA ALA A 86 11.73 14.63 6.90
C ALA A 86 12.00 16.13 6.72
N SER A 87 11.25 16.77 5.81
CA SER A 87 11.36 18.21 5.64
C SER A 87 11.02 18.83 6.99
N SER A 88 11.98 19.48 7.62
CA SER A 88 11.73 20.30 8.80
C SER A 88 10.81 21.43 8.35
N SER A 89 9.50 21.26 8.52
CA SER A 89 8.57 22.37 8.50
C SER A 89 8.84 23.20 9.75
N THR A 90 9.82 24.09 9.68
CA THR A 90 9.83 25.27 10.54
C THR A 90 8.67 26.13 10.04
N GLY A 91 7.50 25.91 10.63
CA GLY A 91 6.44 26.90 10.60
C GLY A 91 6.86 28.04 11.51
N ASP A 92 7.20 29.17 10.89
CA ASP A 92 7.06 30.52 11.44
C ASP A 92 6.06 31.25 10.52
#